data_AF-A0A8T2FVD1-F1
#
_entry.id   AF-A0A8T2FVD1-F1
#
_cell.length_a   1.000
_cell.length_b   1.000
_cell.length_c   1.000
_cell.angle_alpha   90.00
_cell.angle_beta   90.00
_cell.angle_gamma   90.00
#
_symmetry.space_group_name_H-M   'P 1'
#
loop_
_entity.id
_entity.type
_entity.pdbx_description
1 polymer ?
#
loop_
_entity_poly.entity_id
_entity_poly.type
_entity_poly.pdbx_seq_one_letter_code
_entity_poly.pdbx_strand_id
1 'polypeptide(L)'
;MRRQWLTSGLSSLPGLLHSSSTILRPTSSSSSRASLISFAVNNFHTIASSSSTLSSRLTTVSSSMASGDEGAVFNLSDSSLLKILKGDITKWSVDSSSDAIVNPANERMLGGGGADGAIHRAAGPQLRAACYEVPEVRPGVRCPTGEARITPGFNLPASRVIHTVGPIYDSDVNPQESLTNSYKNSLRVAKENNIKYIAFPAISCGIYGYPFDEAAAIGISTIKQFSTDFKEVHFVLFADDIFSVWVNKAKEVLQKA
;
A
#
# COMPACT_ATOMS: atom_id res chain seq x y z
N MET A 1 9.99 -39.27 -35.54
CA MET A 1 10.46 -40.35 -34.64
C MET A 1 9.81 -40.17 -33.27
N ARG A 2 8.94 -41.11 -32.88
CA ARG A 2 8.25 -41.17 -31.58
C ARG A 2 9.12 -41.91 -30.56
N ARG A 3 9.15 -41.47 -29.28
CA ARG A 3 9.36 -42.31 -28.08
C ARG A 3 8.59 -41.64 -26.93
N GLN A 4 7.42 -42.15 -26.55
CA GLN A 4 7.11 -43.29 -25.67
C GLN A 4 7.06 -42.88 -24.19
N TRP A 5 5.81 -42.84 -23.71
CA TRP A 5 5.39 -42.92 -22.32
C TRP A 5 5.64 -44.32 -21.77
N LEU A 6 6.01 -44.42 -20.49
CA LEU A 6 5.82 -45.63 -19.69
C LEU A 6 5.17 -45.26 -18.36
N THR A 7 4.17 -46.06 -18.04
CA THR A 7 3.24 -46.00 -16.93
C THR A 7 3.69 -46.92 -15.78
N SER A 8 2.95 -46.79 -14.67
CA SER A 8 2.57 -47.81 -13.69
C SER A 8 3.32 -47.89 -12.35
N GLY A 9 2.53 -47.98 -11.27
CA GLY A 9 2.95 -48.32 -9.92
C GLY A 9 1.98 -47.87 -8.83
N LEU A 10 0.96 -48.69 -8.55
CA LEU A 10 -0.08 -48.55 -7.52
C LEU A 10 0.41 -48.87 -6.09
N SER A 11 -0.48 -48.57 -5.13
CA SER A 11 -0.62 -49.09 -3.74
C SER A 11 0.20 -48.35 -2.66
N SER A 12 -0.27 -48.08 -1.46
CA SER A 12 -1.51 -48.39 -0.70
C SER A 12 -1.49 -47.52 0.58
N LEU A 13 -2.66 -47.09 1.08
CA LEU A 13 -2.86 -46.53 2.42
C LEU A 13 -3.34 -47.67 3.36
N PRO A 14 -3.03 -47.59 4.67
CA PRO A 14 -4.12 -47.28 5.60
C PRO A 14 -3.74 -46.50 6.87
N GLY A 15 -4.70 -45.70 7.35
CA GLY A 15 -5.18 -45.72 8.73
C GLY A 15 -4.38 -45.00 9.81
N LEU A 16 -4.82 -43.80 10.19
CA LEU A 16 -4.66 -43.24 11.54
C LEU A 16 -5.84 -42.32 11.84
N LEU A 17 -6.79 -42.81 12.64
CA LEU A 17 -7.80 -41.99 13.32
C LEU A 17 -7.41 -41.95 14.79
N HIS A 18 -7.04 -40.76 15.27
CA HIS A 18 -6.84 -40.47 16.68
C HIS A 18 -8.11 -39.90 17.29
N SER A 19 -8.38 -40.41 18.49
CA SER A 19 -9.34 -39.97 19.50
C SER A 19 -9.48 -38.45 19.64
N SER A 20 -10.70 -37.97 19.83
CA SER A 20 -10.95 -36.69 20.50
C SER A 20 -12.24 -36.72 21.30
N SER A 21 -12.09 -36.18 22.49
CA SER A 21 -12.89 -36.38 23.69
C SER A 21 -14.21 -35.59 23.69
N THR A 22 -15.19 -36.19 24.34
CA THR A 22 -16.36 -35.57 24.98
C THR A 22 -15.96 -34.38 25.85
N ILE A 23 -16.51 -33.17 25.61
CA ILE A 23 -16.76 -32.17 26.67
C ILE A 23 -18.10 -31.46 26.43
N LEU A 24 -18.83 -31.34 27.53
CA LEU A 24 -20.19 -30.90 27.76
C LEU A 24 -20.42 -29.38 27.55
N ARG A 25 -21.62 -29.03 27.07
CA ARG A 25 -22.36 -27.81 27.46
C ARG A 25 -23.03 -28.08 28.83
N PRO A 26 -23.36 -27.10 29.71
CA PRO A 26 -24.34 -26.05 29.37
C PRO A 26 -24.38 -24.73 30.22
N THR A 27 -25.37 -23.89 29.84
CA THR A 27 -26.23 -22.96 30.63
C THR A 27 -25.67 -21.66 31.26
N SER A 28 -26.17 -20.49 30.81
CA SER A 28 -27.12 -19.58 31.52
C SER A 28 -26.40 -18.56 32.42
N SER A 29 -26.85 -17.35 32.76
CA SER A 29 -28.18 -16.76 32.86
C SER A 29 -28.07 -15.22 32.92
N SER A 30 -29.25 -14.60 32.86
CA SER A 30 -29.60 -13.19 32.80
C SER A 30 -29.36 -12.31 34.03
N SER A 31 -29.41 -11.00 33.76
CA SER A 31 -30.08 -9.88 34.47
C SER A 31 -29.64 -9.43 35.87
N SER A 32 -29.47 -8.11 36.02
CA SER A 32 -30.33 -7.21 36.82
C SER A 32 -29.60 -5.86 37.04
N ARG A 33 -30.13 -4.76 36.48
CA ARG A 33 -31.00 -3.73 37.10
C ARG A 33 -30.27 -2.67 37.93
N ALA A 34 -30.24 -1.48 37.33
CA ALA A 34 -30.66 -0.17 37.84
C ALA A 34 -30.55 0.16 39.34
N SER A 35 -29.98 1.33 39.61
CA SER A 35 -30.48 2.22 40.67
C SER A 35 -30.44 3.68 40.19
N LEU A 36 -31.58 4.34 40.37
CA LEU A 36 -31.89 5.75 40.15
C LEU A 36 -31.68 6.54 41.45
N ILE A 37 -31.92 7.87 41.36
CA ILE A 37 -32.17 8.90 42.41
C ILE A 37 -31.03 9.95 42.42
N SER A 38 -31.24 11.27 42.38
CA SER A 38 -32.41 12.15 42.20
C SER A 38 -31.91 13.60 42.32
N PHE A 39 -32.38 14.48 41.43
CA PHE A 39 -32.69 15.92 41.61
C PHE A 39 -31.64 16.93 42.09
N ALA A 40 -31.44 17.98 41.26
CA ALA A 40 -31.89 19.34 41.60
C ALA A 40 -32.09 20.18 40.33
N VAL A 41 -33.16 20.95 40.33
CA VAL A 41 -33.65 21.88 39.30
C VAL A 41 -33.08 23.27 39.60
N ASN A 42 -32.72 24.04 38.57
CA ASN A 42 -33.08 25.47 38.50
C ASN A 42 -32.89 26.05 37.09
N ASN A 43 -33.61 27.13 36.88
CA ASN A 43 -34.31 27.50 35.67
C ASN A 43 -33.69 28.71 34.96
N PHE A 44 -33.99 28.78 33.66
CA PHE A 44 -34.16 29.96 32.79
C PHE A 44 -32.99 30.80 32.21
N HIS A 45 -33.07 30.84 30.87
CA HIS A 45 -32.77 31.90 29.90
C HIS A 45 -31.33 32.37 29.69
N THR A 46 -30.77 32.02 28.52
CA THR A 46 -30.40 32.99 27.47
C THR A 46 -30.24 32.22 26.14
N ILE A 47 -31.02 32.58 25.13
CA ILE A 47 -30.79 32.13 23.74
C ILE A 47 -29.64 32.98 23.21
N ALA A 48 -28.45 32.41 23.20
CA ALA A 48 -27.31 32.96 22.47
C ALA A 48 -27.03 32.04 21.28
N SER A 49 -27.36 32.56 20.10
CA SER A 49 -26.87 32.07 18.81
C SER A 49 -25.35 32.08 18.83
N SER A 50 -24.74 30.94 19.18
CA SER A 50 -23.32 30.70 18.98
C SER A 50 -23.16 30.03 17.63
N SER A 51 -22.84 30.86 16.65
CA SER A 51 -22.35 30.41 15.36
C SER A 51 -21.08 29.61 15.63
N SER A 52 -21.15 28.28 15.47
CA SER A 52 -19.98 27.43 15.51
C SER A 52 -19.13 27.77 14.29
N THR A 53 -18.19 28.70 14.47
CA THR A 53 -17.06 28.87 13.56
C THR A 53 -16.34 27.54 13.49
N LEU A 54 -16.62 26.80 12.43
CA LEU A 54 -15.83 25.69 11.96
C LEU A 54 -14.42 26.26 11.76
N SER A 55 -13.52 26.00 12.71
CA SER A 55 -12.11 26.26 12.52
C SER A 55 -11.67 25.30 11.42
N SER A 56 -11.70 25.79 10.17
CA SER A 56 -11.04 25.15 9.06
C SER A 56 -9.58 25.06 9.46
N ARG A 57 -9.12 23.85 9.79
CA ARG A 57 -7.71 23.58 10.02
C ARG A 57 -6.96 24.02 8.77
N LEU A 58 -6.26 25.14 8.86
CA LEU A 58 -5.35 25.60 7.83
C LEU A 58 -4.31 24.50 7.61
N THR A 59 -4.39 23.83 6.46
CA THR A 59 -3.30 23.04 5.91
C THR A 59 -2.17 24.02 5.65
N THR A 60 -1.15 23.98 6.51
CA THR A 60 0.07 24.74 6.26
C THR A 60 0.76 24.09 5.08
N VAL A 61 0.65 24.70 3.89
CA VAL A 61 1.59 24.45 2.80
C VAL A 61 2.92 25.05 3.26
N SER A 62 3.65 24.31 4.09
CA SER A 62 5.02 24.68 4.41
C SER A 62 5.86 24.32 3.21
N SER A 63 6.08 25.30 2.33
CA SER A 63 7.22 25.29 1.44
C SER A 63 8.46 25.61 2.29
N SER A 64 8.86 24.67 3.16
CA SER A 64 10.10 24.82 3.92
C SER A 64 11.27 24.56 2.97
N MET A 65 11.66 25.62 2.26
CA MET A 65 12.92 25.73 1.54
C MET A 65 14.05 25.82 2.57
N ALA A 66 14.40 24.70 3.18
CA ALA A 66 15.63 24.53 3.93
C ALA A 66 16.04 23.04 3.89
N SER A 67 17.23 22.80 3.34
CA SER A 67 17.90 21.53 3.04
C SER A 67 17.26 20.63 1.95
N GLY A 68 17.60 20.93 0.70
CA GLY A 68 18.06 19.92 -0.26
C GLY A 68 17.04 19.04 -1.00
N ASP A 69 15.81 18.86 -0.51
CA ASP A 69 14.80 18.05 -1.20
C ASP A 69 13.57 18.88 -1.59
N GLU A 70 13.31 18.93 -2.89
CA GLU A 70 12.14 19.54 -3.50
C GLU A 70 10.92 18.62 -3.27
N GLY A 71 9.93 19.08 -2.50
CA GLY A 71 8.76 18.27 -2.18
C GLY A 71 7.55 19.02 -1.64
N ALA A 72 6.40 18.35 -1.64
CA ALA A 72 5.12 18.83 -1.11
C ALA A 72 4.59 17.88 -0.04
N VAL A 73 3.94 18.44 0.98
CA VAL A 73 3.41 17.68 2.13
C VAL A 73 1.92 17.95 2.29
N PHE A 74 1.15 16.89 2.50
CA PHE A 74 -0.30 16.92 2.70
C PHE A 74 -0.69 16.04 3.89
N ASN A 75 -1.72 16.44 4.64
CA ASN A 75 -2.26 15.61 5.70
C ASN A 75 -3.21 14.56 5.11
N LEU A 76 -2.99 13.29 5.42
CA LEU A 76 -3.94 12.20 5.14
C LEU A 76 -4.90 12.02 6.33
N SER A 77 -4.39 12.16 7.54
CA SER A 77 -5.14 12.17 8.81
C SER A 77 -4.37 12.97 9.87
N ASP A 78 -4.84 12.98 11.12
CA ASP A 78 -4.13 13.60 12.25
C ASP A 78 -2.76 12.96 12.56
N SER A 79 -2.51 11.73 12.09
CA SER A 79 -1.30 10.95 12.40
C SER A 79 -0.59 10.39 11.17
N SER A 80 -1.05 10.76 9.97
CA SER A 80 -0.54 10.22 8.70
C SER A 80 -0.34 11.34 7.68
N LEU A 81 0.82 11.35 7.04
CA LEU A 81 1.19 12.34 6.03
C LEU A 81 1.36 11.70 4.64
N LEU A 82 0.98 12.44 3.61
CA LEU A 82 1.43 12.21 2.24
C LEU A 82 2.57 13.18 1.93
N LYS A 83 3.72 12.65 1.53
CA LYS A 83 4.83 13.45 0.99
C LYS A 83 5.03 13.13 -0.49
N ILE A 84 5.19 14.14 -1.31
CA ILE A 84 5.49 13.99 -2.73
C ILE A 84 6.85 14.61 -2.93
N LEU A 85 7.83 13.80 -3.30
CA LEU A 85 9.23 14.15 -3.40
C LEU A 85 9.70 13.96 -4.84
N LYS A 86 10.56 14.86 -5.31
CA LYS A 86 11.31 14.63 -6.54
C LYS A 86 12.59 13.85 -6.21
N GLY A 87 12.84 12.72 -6.87
CA GLY A 87 14.07 11.96 -6.63
C GLY A 87 14.11 10.53 -7.15
N ASP A 88 15.16 9.82 -6.74
CA ASP A 88 15.41 8.40 -7.03
C ASP A 88 14.91 7.53 -5.86
N ILE A 89 13.86 6.74 -6.10
CA ILE A 89 13.27 5.85 -5.10
C ILE A 89 14.27 4.83 -4.51
N THR A 90 15.35 4.50 -5.23
CA THR A 90 16.38 3.58 -4.74
C THR A 90 17.25 4.18 -3.62
N LYS A 91 17.16 5.49 -3.40
CA LYS A 91 17.85 6.23 -2.34
C LYS A 91 16.94 6.58 -1.17
N TRP A 92 15.66 6.28 -1.27
CA TRP A 92 14.68 6.68 -0.27
C TRP A 92 14.76 5.80 0.99
N SER A 93 14.70 6.47 2.13
CA SER A 93 14.50 5.90 3.47
C SER A 93 14.05 6.99 4.44
N VAL A 94 13.31 6.62 5.49
CA VAL A 94 12.97 7.48 6.61
C VAL A 94 13.63 6.98 7.89
N ASP A 95 13.38 5.72 8.28
CA ASP A 95 13.97 5.14 9.49
C ASP A 95 14.81 3.87 9.24
N SER A 96 14.94 3.48 7.97
CA SER A 96 15.65 2.30 7.46
C SER A 96 15.16 0.93 7.95
N SER A 97 14.35 0.84 9.01
CA SER A 97 13.97 -0.42 9.66
C SER A 97 12.52 -0.81 9.39
N SER A 98 11.63 0.17 9.33
CA SER A 98 10.19 0.03 9.05
C SER A 98 9.80 0.71 7.72
N ASP A 99 10.78 0.80 6.81
CA ASP A 99 10.67 1.37 5.47
C ASP A 99 10.41 0.31 4.41
N ALA A 100 9.48 0.60 3.48
CA ALA A 100 9.35 -0.15 2.25
C ALA A 100 9.31 0.77 1.03
N ILE A 101 10.03 0.40 -0.02
CA ILE A 101 9.80 0.97 -1.36
C ILE A 101 8.93 0.03 -2.17
N VAL A 102 8.09 0.60 -3.04
CA VAL A 102 7.26 -0.17 -3.96
C VAL A 102 7.96 -0.27 -5.31
N ASN A 103 8.15 -1.50 -5.78
CA ASN A 103 8.66 -1.81 -7.10
C ASN A 103 7.51 -2.05 -8.09
N PRO A 104 7.36 -1.24 -9.16
CA PRO A 104 6.39 -1.48 -10.23
C PRO A 104 6.90 -2.59 -11.16
N ALA A 105 6.66 -3.83 -10.75
CA ALA A 105 7.17 -5.03 -11.38
C ALA A 105 6.29 -5.50 -12.56
N ASN A 106 6.80 -6.47 -13.33
CA ASN A 106 6.00 -7.31 -14.22
C ASN A 106 5.59 -8.62 -13.52
N GLU A 107 4.69 -9.39 -14.14
CA GLU A 107 4.13 -10.62 -13.55
C GLU A 107 5.17 -11.67 -13.13
N ARG A 108 6.35 -11.66 -13.77
CA ARG A 108 7.43 -12.60 -13.47
C ARG A 108 8.23 -12.18 -12.24
N MET A 109 8.23 -10.90 -11.87
CA MET A 109 9.04 -10.30 -10.78
C MET A 109 10.57 -10.45 -10.90
N LEU A 110 11.11 -10.82 -12.08
CA LEU A 110 12.54 -11.10 -12.24
C LEU A 110 13.37 -9.90 -12.74
N GLY A 111 12.84 -8.69 -12.53
CA GLY A 111 13.37 -7.43 -13.03
C GLY A 111 12.88 -7.07 -14.45
N GLY A 112 13.35 -5.92 -14.93
CA GLY A 112 12.85 -5.27 -16.13
C GLY A 112 13.55 -3.95 -16.42
N GLY A 113 12.84 -3.02 -17.07
CA GLY A 113 13.30 -1.66 -17.35
C GLY A 113 12.84 -0.62 -16.32
N GLY A 114 13.10 0.66 -16.58
CA GLY A 114 12.60 1.77 -15.76
C GLY A 114 12.97 1.66 -14.27
N ALA A 115 11.99 1.98 -13.40
CA ALA A 115 12.16 1.91 -11.94
C ALA A 115 12.45 0.48 -11.45
N ASP A 116 11.83 -0.55 -12.03
CA ASP A 116 12.07 -1.96 -11.67
C ASP A 116 13.53 -2.36 -11.93
N GLY A 117 14.05 -2.01 -13.11
CA GLY A 117 15.46 -2.20 -13.41
C GLY A 117 16.40 -1.43 -12.47
N ALA A 118 16.05 -0.19 -12.10
CA ALA A 118 16.84 0.61 -11.17
C ALA A 118 16.87 0.00 -9.77
N ILE A 119 15.72 -0.43 -9.24
CA ILE A 119 15.57 -1.09 -7.94
C ILE A 119 16.38 -2.39 -7.91
N HIS A 120 16.28 -3.25 -8.94
CA HIS A 120 17.07 -4.47 -9.02
C HIS A 120 18.58 -4.22 -9.07
N ARG A 121 19.04 -3.18 -9.79
CA ARG A 121 20.47 -2.81 -9.82
C ARG A 121 20.94 -2.32 -8.46
N ALA A 122 20.16 -1.48 -7.80
CA ALA A 122 20.52 -0.90 -6.50
C ALA A 122 20.49 -1.93 -5.36
N ALA A 123 19.49 -2.81 -5.33
CA ALA A 123 19.38 -3.87 -4.32
C ALA A 123 20.44 -4.97 -4.46
N GLY A 124 21.00 -5.14 -5.65
CA GLY A 124 21.96 -6.20 -5.96
C GLY A 124 21.30 -7.53 -6.39
N PRO A 125 22.12 -8.53 -6.78
CA PRO A 125 21.63 -9.78 -7.36
C PRO A 125 20.74 -10.60 -6.41
N GLN A 126 20.86 -10.39 -5.10
CA GLN A 126 20.07 -11.06 -4.08
C GLN A 126 18.57 -10.77 -4.19
N LEU A 127 18.18 -9.59 -4.70
CA LEU A 127 16.77 -9.28 -4.92
C LEU A 127 16.15 -10.20 -5.96
N ARG A 128 16.85 -10.45 -7.07
CA ARG A 128 16.37 -11.39 -8.10
C ARG A 128 16.28 -12.82 -7.56
N ALA A 129 17.26 -13.25 -6.75
CA ALA A 129 17.21 -14.56 -6.11
C ALA A 129 15.98 -14.68 -5.19
N ALA A 130 15.71 -13.68 -4.35
CA ALA A 130 14.52 -13.68 -3.50
C ALA A 130 13.20 -13.64 -4.29
N CYS A 131 13.14 -12.88 -5.39
CA CYS A 131 11.99 -12.94 -6.29
C CYS A 131 11.79 -14.34 -6.89
N TYR A 132 12.86 -15.08 -7.18
CA TYR A 132 12.77 -16.42 -7.73
C TYR A 132 12.10 -17.41 -6.78
N GLU A 133 12.36 -17.25 -5.47
CA GLU A 133 11.77 -18.04 -4.37
C GLU A 133 10.28 -17.75 -4.12
N VAL A 134 9.75 -16.63 -4.64
CA VAL A 134 8.30 -16.37 -4.58
C VAL A 134 7.57 -17.41 -5.44
N PRO A 135 6.62 -18.18 -4.88
CA PRO A 135 5.91 -19.22 -5.62
C PRO A 135 5.16 -18.65 -6.82
N GLU A 136 5.18 -19.40 -7.92
CA GLU A 136 4.32 -19.12 -9.06
C GLU A 136 2.87 -19.48 -8.72
N VAL A 137 1.95 -18.57 -9.00
CA VAL A 137 0.50 -18.80 -8.85
C VAL A 137 -0.10 -19.45 -10.10
N ARG A 138 0.58 -19.28 -11.24
CA ARG A 138 0.35 -19.97 -12.52
C ARG A 138 1.67 -19.93 -13.31
N PRO A 139 1.87 -20.79 -14.33
CA PRO A 139 3.16 -20.89 -15.02
C PRO A 139 3.72 -19.54 -15.47
N GLY A 140 4.91 -19.19 -14.97
CA GLY A 140 5.61 -17.95 -15.27
C GLY A 140 5.11 -16.69 -14.54
N VAL A 141 4.11 -16.79 -13.66
CA VAL A 141 3.52 -15.65 -12.94
C VAL A 141 3.65 -15.83 -11.44
N ARG A 142 4.38 -14.93 -10.80
CA ARG A 142 4.55 -14.87 -9.33
C ARG A 142 3.63 -13.84 -8.69
N CYS A 143 3.38 -12.74 -9.39
CA CYS A 143 2.48 -11.68 -8.97
C CYS A 143 1.55 -11.31 -10.13
N PRO A 144 0.25 -11.66 -10.08
CA PRO A 144 -0.72 -11.18 -11.05
C PRO A 144 -0.83 -9.66 -11.06
N THR A 145 -1.36 -9.08 -12.14
CA THR A 145 -1.77 -7.67 -12.18
C THR A 145 -2.72 -7.33 -11.03
N GLY A 146 -2.48 -6.20 -10.36
CA GLY A 146 -3.23 -5.73 -9.19
C GLY A 146 -2.80 -6.36 -7.85
N GLU A 147 -1.93 -7.38 -7.86
CA GLU A 147 -1.44 -8.05 -6.65
C GLU A 147 -0.09 -7.49 -6.17
N ALA A 148 0.29 -7.84 -4.94
CA ALA A 148 1.58 -7.45 -4.37
C ALA A 148 2.30 -8.61 -3.62
N ARG A 149 3.63 -8.57 -3.59
CA ARG A 149 4.53 -9.50 -2.88
C ARG A 149 5.63 -8.72 -2.16
N ILE A 150 6.25 -9.28 -1.13
CA ILE A 150 7.30 -8.59 -0.37
C ILE A 150 8.59 -9.40 -0.30
N THR A 151 9.73 -8.71 -0.36
CA THR A 151 11.07 -9.27 -0.21
C THR A 151 11.92 -8.34 0.69
N PRO A 152 13.10 -8.80 1.17
CA PRO A 152 14.08 -7.90 1.80
C PRO A 152 14.62 -6.82 0.84
N GLY A 153 15.06 -5.70 1.39
CA GLY A 153 15.66 -4.57 0.64
C GLY A 153 17.10 -4.79 0.17
N PHE A 154 17.83 -5.71 0.79
CA PHE A 154 19.25 -5.99 0.51
C PHE A 154 20.12 -4.73 0.60
N ASN A 155 20.74 -4.30 -0.49
CA ASN A 155 21.61 -3.12 -0.51
C ASN A 155 20.85 -1.78 -0.58
N LEU A 156 19.52 -1.80 -0.64
CA LEU A 156 18.69 -0.59 -0.57
C LEU A 156 18.69 -0.01 0.86
N PRO A 157 18.56 1.32 1.02
CA PRO A 157 18.35 1.95 2.32
C PRO A 157 17.06 1.49 3.02
N ALA A 158 15.99 1.26 2.25
CA ALA A 158 14.73 0.72 2.78
C ALA A 158 14.85 -0.77 3.12
N SER A 159 14.28 -1.20 4.25
CA SER A 159 14.41 -2.59 4.72
C SER A 159 13.66 -3.61 3.86
N ARG A 160 12.62 -3.18 3.13
CA ARG A 160 11.77 -4.04 2.30
C ARG A 160 11.54 -3.49 0.89
N VAL A 161 11.32 -4.40 -0.06
CA VAL A 161 10.74 -4.10 -1.37
C VAL A 161 9.38 -4.76 -1.48
N ILE A 162 8.35 -3.98 -1.79
CA ILE A 162 7.02 -4.49 -2.13
C ILE A 162 6.89 -4.47 -3.65
N HIS A 163 6.85 -5.64 -4.26
CA HIS A 163 6.67 -5.79 -5.70
C HIS A 163 5.19 -5.82 -6.02
N THR A 164 4.72 -4.92 -6.86
CA THR A 164 3.33 -4.86 -7.31
C THR A 164 3.28 -4.76 -8.83
N VAL A 165 2.27 -5.35 -9.44
CA VAL A 165 2.14 -5.35 -10.90
C VAL A 165 0.98 -4.46 -11.29
N GLY A 166 1.29 -3.27 -11.80
CA GLY A 166 0.30 -2.38 -12.38
C GLY A 166 -0.23 -2.87 -13.73
N PRO A 167 -1.38 -2.36 -14.19
CA PRO A 167 -1.92 -2.68 -15.52
C PRO A 167 -1.10 -2.07 -16.64
N ILE A 168 -1.09 -2.72 -17.80
CA ILE A 168 -0.74 -2.10 -19.09
C ILE A 168 -1.99 -1.36 -19.56
N TYR A 169 -1.93 -0.02 -19.69
CA TYR A 169 -3.12 0.82 -19.83
C TYR A 169 -4.04 0.40 -20.98
N ASP A 170 -3.50 0.24 -22.19
CA ASP A 170 -4.29 -0.09 -23.38
C ASP A 170 -4.68 -1.57 -23.51
N SER A 171 -4.18 -2.45 -22.63
CA SER A 171 -4.36 -3.90 -22.73
C SER A 171 -5.11 -4.53 -21.56
N ASP A 172 -5.21 -3.83 -20.44
CA ASP A 172 -5.98 -4.28 -19.29
C ASP A 172 -7.48 -4.06 -19.52
N VAL A 173 -8.31 -5.01 -19.08
CA VAL A 173 -9.77 -4.94 -19.25
C VAL A 173 -10.37 -3.83 -18.37
N ASN A 174 -9.78 -3.59 -17.20
CA ASN A 174 -10.20 -2.55 -16.27
C ASN A 174 -8.98 -1.90 -15.61
N PRO A 175 -8.22 -1.06 -16.35
CA PRO A 175 -6.96 -0.50 -15.87
C PRO A 175 -7.15 0.35 -14.60
N GLN A 176 -8.30 0.99 -14.41
CA GLN A 176 -8.60 1.74 -13.19
C GLN A 176 -8.67 0.83 -11.96
N GLU A 177 -9.39 -0.29 -12.05
CA GLU A 177 -9.50 -1.25 -10.95
C GLU A 177 -8.16 -1.93 -10.67
N SER A 178 -7.45 -2.38 -11.71
CA SER A 178 -6.14 -3.00 -11.59
C SER A 178 -5.10 -2.07 -10.94
N LEU A 179 -5.07 -0.78 -11.31
CA LEU A 179 -4.18 0.19 -10.69
C LEU A 179 -4.58 0.47 -9.23
N THR A 180 -5.88 0.62 -8.95
CA THR A 180 -6.40 0.76 -7.58
C THR A 180 -5.96 -0.41 -6.70
N ASN A 181 -6.10 -1.64 -7.21
CA ASN A 181 -5.69 -2.86 -6.52
C ASN A 181 -4.17 -2.89 -6.29
N SER A 182 -3.37 -2.42 -7.24
CA SER A 182 -1.91 -2.36 -7.10
C SER A 182 -1.49 -1.52 -5.89
N TYR A 183 -2.08 -0.33 -5.71
CA TYR A 183 -1.84 0.52 -4.54
C TYR A 183 -2.40 -0.11 -3.26
N LYS A 184 -3.68 -0.52 -3.28
CA LYS A 184 -4.38 -1.07 -2.12
C LYS A 184 -3.68 -2.32 -1.57
N ASN A 185 -3.29 -3.26 -2.44
CA ASN A 185 -2.61 -4.48 -2.03
C ASN A 185 -1.17 -4.23 -1.57
N SER A 186 -0.49 -3.22 -2.14
CA SER A 186 0.82 -2.80 -1.61
C SER A 186 0.71 -2.28 -0.18
N LEU A 187 -0.27 -1.42 0.10
CA LEU A 187 -0.55 -0.91 1.45
C LEU A 187 -0.95 -2.06 2.40
N ARG A 188 -1.79 -3.00 1.95
CA ARG A 188 -2.17 -4.18 2.74
C ARG A 188 -0.94 -5.01 3.13
N VAL A 189 -0.09 -5.36 2.16
CA VAL A 189 1.14 -6.13 2.41
C VAL A 189 2.10 -5.38 3.34
N ALA A 190 2.23 -4.06 3.18
CA ALA A 190 3.05 -3.24 4.06
C ALA A 190 2.57 -3.27 5.51
N LYS A 191 1.26 -3.11 5.71
CA LYS A 191 0.61 -3.20 7.04
C LYS A 191 0.87 -4.56 7.69
N GLU A 192 0.64 -5.66 6.96
CA GLU A 192 0.86 -7.03 7.43
C GLU A 192 2.31 -7.29 7.85
N ASN A 193 3.27 -6.50 7.34
CA ASN A 193 4.69 -6.63 7.63
C ASN A 193 5.23 -5.50 8.55
N ASN A 194 4.35 -4.81 9.28
CA ASN A 194 4.68 -3.76 10.25
C ASN A 194 5.47 -2.56 9.67
N ILE A 195 5.34 -2.30 8.37
CA ILE A 195 5.91 -1.12 7.72
C ILE A 195 5.17 0.14 8.19
N LYS A 196 5.93 1.21 8.52
CA LYS A 196 5.38 2.49 8.97
C LYS A 196 5.58 3.61 7.96
N TYR A 197 6.57 3.46 7.09
CA TYR A 197 6.90 4.41 6.05
C TYR A 197 6.96 3.66 4.72
N ILE A 198 6.24 4.14 3.72
CA ILE A 198 6.18 3.49 2.41
C ILE A 198 6.32 4.51 1.28
N ALA A 199 7.14 4.20 0.28
CA ALA A 199 7.33 5.02 -0.91
C ALA A 199 6.86 4.32 -2.18
N PHE A 200 6.10 5.05 -2.99
CA PHE A 200 5.60 4.65 -4.29
C PHE A 200 6.28 5.45 -5.40
N PRO A 201 6.63 4.83 -6.54
CA PRO A 201 6.80 5.56 -7.78
C PRO A 201 5.44 5.78 -8.45
N ALA A 202 5.42 6.44 -9.60
CA ALA A 202 4.23 6.49 -10.47
C ALA A 202 4.01 5.13 -11.16
N ILE A 203 3.26 4.23 -10.50
CA ILE A 203 2.97 2.87 -11.02
C ILE A 203 2.28 2.97 -12.39
N SER A 204 2.72 2.15 -13.33
CA SER A 204 2.24 2.05 -14.72
C SER A 204 2.45 3.27 -15.62
N CYS A 205 2.99 4.39 -15.13
CA CYS A 205 3.22 5.61 -15.92
C CYS A 205 4.50 5.58 -16.78
N GLY A 206 5.26 4.49 -16.75
CA GLY A 206 6.41 4.28 -17.63
C GLY A 206 6.01 3.56 -18.91
N ILE A 207 6.67 2.43 -19.18
CA ILE A 207 6.43 1.58 -20.37
C ILE A 207 4.96 1.11 -20.48
N TYR A 208 4.23 1.03 -19.36
CA TYR A 208 2.82 0.61 -19.33
C TYR A 208 1.82 1.72 -19.71
N GLY A 209 2.29 2.95 -19.92
CA GLY A 209 1.55 3.99 -20.63
C GLY A 209 0.36 4.62 -19.91
N TYR A 210 0.20 4.40 -18.60
CA TYR A 210 -0.93 4.98 -17.86
C TYR A 210 -0.86 6.51 -17.83
N PRO A 211 -1.91 7.24 -18.27
CA PRO A 211 -1.93 8.70 -18.26
C PRO A 211 -1.67 9.27 -16.87
N PHE A 212 -0.79 10.27 -16.76
CA PHE A 212 -0.31 10.77 -15.47
C PHE A 212 -1.43 11.33 -14.60
N ASP A 213 -2.36 12.10 -15.19
CA ASP A 213 -3.46 12.73 -14.43
C ASP A 213 -4.41 11.69 -13.81
N GLU A 214 -4.78 10.68 -14.60
CA GLU A 214 -5.63 9.56 -14.17
C GLU A 214 -4.92 8.71 -13.10
N ALA A 215 -3.67 8.33 -13.35
CA ALA A 215 -2.88 7.53 -12.43
C ALA A 215 -2.63 8.25 -11.09
N ALA A 216 -2.36 9.56 -11.12
CA ALA A 216 -2.21 10.36 -9.92
C ALA A 216 -3.52 10.42 -9.12
N ALA A 217 -4.65 10.61 -9.81
CA ALA A 217 -5.96 10.64 -9.16
C ALA A 217 -6.26 9.32 -8.44
N ILE A 218 -6.02 8.19 -9.12
CA ILE A 218 -6.21 6.85 -8.57
C ILE A 218 -5.27 6.59 -7.39
N GLY A 219 -3.97 6.85 -7.56
CA GLY A 219 -2.97 6.58 -6.54
C GLY A 219 -3.21 7.39 -5.26
N ILE A 220 -3.44 8.70 -5.39
CA ILE A 220 -3.68 9.59 -4.25
C ILE A 220 -5.00 9.24 -3.54
N SER A 221 -6.07 9.00 -4.29
CA SER A 221 -7.37 8.65 -3.71
C SER A 221 -7.30 7.30 -2.97
N THR A 222 -6.59 6.32 -3.53
CA THR A 222 -6.40 5.01 -2.90
C THR A 222 -5.58 5.16 -1.61
N ILE A 223 -4.49 5.93 -1.64
CA ILE A 223 -3.68 6.19 -0.44
C ILE A 223 -4.53 6.86 0.64
N LYS A 224 -5.27 7.92 0.29
CA LYS A 224 -6.19 8.61 1.23
C LYS A 224 -7.15 7.63 1.92
N GLN A 225 -7.65 6.64 1.20
CA GLN A 225 -8.60 5.67 1.73
C GLN A 225 -7.95 4.59 2.60
N PHE A 226 -6.72 4.17 2.32
CA PHE A 226 -6.11 2.97 2.89
C PHE A 226 -4.82 3.22 3.71
N SER A 227 -4.44 4.48 3.98
CA SER A 227 -3.16 4.82 4.63
C SER A 227 -3.21 4.98 6.15
N THR A 228 -4.31 4.64 6.83
CA THR A 228 -4.50 4.94 8.27
C THR A 228 -3.48 4.30 9.20
N ASP A 229 -2.80 3.24 8.76
CA ASP A 229 -1.82 2.49 9.56
C ASP A 229 -0.36 2.97 9.37
N PHE A 230 -0.14 3.97 8.51
CA PHE A 230 1.19 4.48 8.16
C PHE A 230 1.41 5.87 8.74
N LYS A 231 2.64 6.13 9.21
CA LYS A 231 3.05 7.46 9.64
C LYS A 231 3.24 8.37 8.44
N GLU A 232 3.90 7.87 7.40
CA GLU A 232 4.08 8.60 6.15
C GLU A 232 3.97 7.68 4.94
N VAL A 233 3.23 8.15 3.94
CA VAL A 233 3.23 7.59 2.60
C VAL A 233 3.89 8.59 1.67
N HIS A 234 4.78 8.11 0.82
CA HIS A 234 5.58 8.94 -0.08
C HIS A 234 5.27 8.60 -1.53
N PHE A 235 5.22 9.60 -2.39
CA PHE A 235 5.50 9.44 -3.81
C PHE A 235 6.90 9.97 -4.08
N VAL A 236 7.78 9.14 -4.64
CA VAL A 236 9.13 9.53 -5.06
C VAL A 236 9.20 9.48 -6.57
N LEU A 237 9.23 10.66 -7.20
CA LEU A 237 8.98 10.84 -8.62
C LEU A 237 10.23 11.42 -9.29
N PHE A 238 10.74 10.72 -10.30
CA PHE A 238 12.02 11.07 -10.91
C PHE A 238 11.93 12.28 -11.86
N ALA A 239 10.84 12.41 -12.61
CA ALA A 239 10.67 13.41 -13.65
C ALA A 239 9.79 14.59 -13.20
N ASP A 240 10.14 15.79 -13.68
CA ASP A 240 9.52 17.06 -13.30
C ASP A 240 8.04 17.17 -13.68
N ASP A 241 7.69 16.66 -14.85
CA ASP A 241 6.33 16.63 -15.38
C ASP A 241 5.44 15.73 -14.53
N ILE A 242 5.90 14.52 -14.19
CA ILE A 242 5.18 13.59 -13.32
C ILE A 242 5.03 14.18 -11.92
N PHE A 243 6.11 14.75 -11.35
CA PHE A 243 6.09 15.40 -10.05
C PHE A 243 5.03 16.51 -9.99
N SER A 244 5.04 17.40 -10.98
CA SER A 244 4.11 18.53 -11.06
C SER A 244 2.65 18.06 -11.13
N VAL A 245 2.36 17.04 -11.94
CA VAL A 245 1.02 16.43 -12.04
C VAL A 245 0.57 15.86 -10.69
N TRP A 246 1.44 15.12 -9.99
CA TRP A 246 1.12 14.54 -8.69
C TRP A 246 0.83 15.60 -7.63
N VAL A 247 1.64 16.66 -7.56
CA VAL A 247 1.45 17.76 -6.60
C VAL A 247 0.13 18.48 -6.88
N ASN A 248 -0.18 18.77 -8.15
CA ASN A 248 -1.43 19.44 -8.52
C ASN A 248 -2.64 18.56 -8.21
N LYS A 249 -2.57 17.26 -8.54
CA LYS A 249 -3.65 16.33 -8.25
C LYS A 249 -3.87 16.15 -6.75
N ALA A 250 -2.81 16.15 -5.94
CA ALA A 250 -2.93 16.06 -4.49
C ALA A 250 -3.66 17.26 -3.90
N LYS A 251 -3.39 18.48 -4.40
CA LYS A 251 -4.15 19.68 -4.02
C LYS A 251 -5.63 19.52 -4.35
N GLU A 252 -5.96 19.02 -5.53
CA GLU A 252 -7.35 18.80 -5.95
C GLU A 252 -8.08 17.76 -5.09
N VAL A 253 -7.47 16.61 -4.81
CA VAL A 253 -8.11 15.46 -4.14
C VAL A 253 -8.13 15.62 -2.61
N LEU A 254 -7.12 16.26 -2.03
CA LEU A 254 -6.96 16.35 -0.57
C LEU A 254 -7.42 17.69 0.01
N GLN A 255 -7.44 18.78 -0.76
CA GLN A 255 -7.86 20.10 -0.25
C GLN A 255 -9.32 20.46 -0.58
N LYS A 256 -9.97 19.75 -1.51
CA LYS A 256 -11.41 19.93 -1.82
C LYS A 256 -12.35 19.07 -0.95
N ALA A 257 -11.84 18.37 0.07
CA ALA A 257 -12.61 17.45 0.90
C ALA A 257 -12.83 17.98 2.31
#